data_AF-A0A8T4L9T0-F1
#
_entry.id   AF-A0A8T4L9T0-F1
#
_cell.length_a   1.000
_cell.length_b   1.000
_cell.length_c   1.000
_cell.angle_alpha   90.00
_cell.angle_beta   90.00
_cell.angle_gamma   90.00
#
_symmetry.space_group_name_H-M   'P 1'
#
loop_
_entity.id
_entity.type
_entity.pdbx_description
1 polymer ?
#
loop_
_entity_poly.entity_id
_entity_poly.type
_entity_poly.pdbx_seq_one_letter_code
_entity_poly.pdbx_strand_id
1 'polypeptide(L)'
;MRDSNQRFNGSVLTTQDLEWIRDTGKTVRENTLSNIEKGNLPILTDTDSLQLQKGEVLHFSEPVAFFEPRSIRNYGGGSFRVAKGVRIHMGQSESHLEWRKIDGGDLYLTNKRLVYVGSLRTVSTDLPKVVSATAEKDGLQISRANKQKPEFYSVSDPEKWELAINKLLRI
;
A
#
# COMPACT_ATOMS: atom_id res chain seq x y z
N MET A 1 -13.43 30.21 -23.73
CA MET A 1 -12.35 29.21 -23.52
C MET A 1 -12.86 28.21 -22.51
N ARG A 2 -13.23 27.00 -22.94
CA ARG A 2 -13.67 25.89 -22.09
C ARG A 2 -12.70 24.75 -22.37
N ASP A 3 -11.82 24.45 -21.43
CA ASP A 3 -10.95 23.28 -21.55
C ASP A 3 -11.79 22.00 -21.43
N SER A 4 -11.79 21.23 -22.50
CA SER A 4 -12.49 19.96 -22.62
C SER A 4 -11.64 18.84 -22.02
N ASN A 5 -11.77 18.61 -20.71
CA ASN A 5 -11.22 17.43 -20.05
C ASN A 5 -12.00 16.18 -20.51
N GLN A 6 -11.36 15.31 -21.31
CA GLN A 6 -11.90 13.98 -21.59
C GLN A 6 -11.41 12.99 -20.53
N ARG A 7 -12.36 12.29 -19.90
CA ARG A 7 -12.09 11.32 -18.83
C ARG A 7 -11.72 9.97 -19.45
N PHE A 8 -10.47 9.55 -19.26
CA PHE A 8 -10.05 8.17 -19.47
C PHE A 8 -9.45 7.63 -18.17
N ASN A 9 -10.05 6.56 -17.64
CA ASN A 9 -9.47 5.68 -16.63
C ASN A 9 -8.90 6.34 -15.35
N GLY A 10 -9.66 7.21 -14.69
CA GLY A 10 -9.39 7.64 -13.31
C GLY A 10 -8.28 8.69 -13.11
N SER A 11 -7.55 9.08 -14.16
CA SER A 11 -6.64 10.23 -14.14
C SER A 11 -7.07 11.26 -15.21
N VAL A 12 -7.09 12.54 -14.84
CA VAL A 12 -7.35 13.62 -15.80
C VAL A 12 -6.07 13.87 -16.57
N LEU A 13 -6.06 13.54 -17.86
CA LEU A 13 -4.95 13.86 -18.76
C LEU A 13 -4.89 15.37 -18.95
N THR A 14 -3.74 15.97 -18.64
CA THR A 14 -3.52 17.39 -18.90
C THR A 14 -3.16 17.63 -20.36
N THR A 15 -3.29 18.87 -20.84
CA THR A 15 -2.81 19.27 -22.17
C THR A 15 -1.33 18.93 -22.35
N GLN A 16 -0.54 19.10 -21.29
CA GLN A 16 0.88 18.76 -21.27
C GLN A 16 1.13 17.26 -21.45
N ASP A 17 0.28 16.41 -20.85
CA ASP A 17 0.37 14.95 -21.01
C ASP A 17 0.03 14.54 -22.44
N LEU A 18 -0.98 15.15 -23.05
CA LEU A 18 -1.40 14.85 -24.43
C LEU A 18 -0.33 15.25 -25.46
N GLU A 19 0.31 16.41 -25.29
CA GLU A 19 1.42 16.85 -26.14
C GLU A 19 2.61 15.91 -26.01
N TRP A 20 2.96 15.49 -24.79
CA TRP A 20 4.06 14.57 -24.57
C TRP A 20 3.78 13.16 -25.12
N ILE A 21 2.55 12.65 -24.97
CA ILE A 21 2.13 11.37 -25.57
C ILE A 21 2.30 11.46 -27.09
N ARG A 22 1.87 12.57 -27.70
CA ARG A 22 1.98 12.80 -29.15
C ARG A 22 3.44 12.82 -29.62
N ASP A 23 4.32 13.48 -28.88
CA ASP A 23 5.73 13.67 -29.28
C ASP A 23 6.61 12.45 -28.99
N THR A 24 6.32 11.69 -27.93
CA THR A 24 7.17 10.56 -27.50
C THR A 24 6.58 9.19 -27.75
N GLY A 25 5.27 9.09 -28.00
CA GLY A 25 4.53 7.83 -28.12
C GLY A 25 4.37 7.07 -26.80
N LYS A 26 4.81 7.64 -25.68
CA LYS A 26 4.75 7.02 -24.35
C LYS A 26 3.46 7.39 -23.62
N THR A 27 3.05 6.55 -22.68
CA THR A 27 1.86 6.69 -21.84
C THR A 27 2.09 7.57 -20.60
N VAL A 28 1.04 8.12 -20.01
CA VAL A 28 1.14 8.91 -18.76
C VAL A 28 1.79 8.13 -17.63
N ARG A 29 1.56 6.80 -17.58
CA ARG A 29 2.24 5.91 -16.65
C ARG A 29 3.76 5.96 -16.84
N GLU A 30 4.23 5.77 -18.07
CA GLU A 30 5.66 5.81 -18.40
C GLU A 30 6.27 7.19 -18.14
N ASN A 31 5.53 8.28 -18.39
CA ASN A 31 5.96 9.64 -18.02
C ASN A 31 6.17 9.74 -16.52
N THR A 32 5.18 9.30 -15.75
CA THR A 32 5.17 9.35 -14.30
C THR A 32 6.35 8.57 -13.72
N LEU A 33 6.56 7.33 -14.17
CA LEU A 33 7.69 6.52 -13.75
C LEU A 33 9.03 7.20 -14.07
N SER A 34 9.19 7.72 -15.30
CA SER A 34 10.42 8.42 -15.69
C SER A 34 10.69 9.68 -14.86
N ASN A 35 9.63 10.41 -14.47
CA ASN A 35 9.75 11.59 -13.62
C ASN A 35 10.16 11.21 -12.19
N ILE A 36 9.59 10.15 -11.62
CA ILE A 36 9.98 9.63 -10.31
C ILE A 36 11.45 9.17 -10.32
N GLU A 37 11.89 8.46 -11.36
CA GLU A 37 13.30 8.05 -11.51
C GLU A 37 14.25 9.25 -11.44
N LYS A 38 13.88 10.35 -12.10
CA LYS A 38 14.60 11.63 -12.07
C LYS A 38 14.49 12.38 -10.74
N GLY A 39 13.63 11.93 -9.82
CA GLY A 39 13.38 12.59 -8.52
C GLY A 39 12.28 13.65 -8.53
N ASN A 40 11.56 13.77 -9.65
CA ASN A 40 10.44 14.68 -9.78
C ASN A 40 9.15 13.92 -9.46
N LEU A 41 8.80 13.85 -8.17
CA LEU A 41 7.52 13.32 -7.74
C LEU A 41 6.43 14.39 -7.90
N PRO A 42 5.20 14.01 -8.32
CA PRO A 42 4.09 14.95 -8.43
C PRO A 42 3.73 15.50 -7.04
N ILE A 43 3.15 16.69 -7.01
CA ILE A 43 2.65 17.32 -5.79
C ILE A 43 1.15 17.45 -5.92
N LEU A 44 0.42 16.76 -5.05
CA LEU A 44 -1.03 16.82 -4.99
C LEU A 44 -1.45 17.87 -3.97
N THR A 45 -2.38 18.73 -4.37
CA THR A 45 -2.98 19.76 -3.51
C THR A 45 -4.26 19.27 -2.83
N ASP A 46 -4.88 18.23 -3.37
CA ASP A 46 -6.08 17.63 -2.81
C ASP A 46 -5.69 16.64 -1.71
N THR A 47 -5.95 17.02 -0.46
CA THR A 47 -5.59 16.20 0.70
C THR A 47 -6.80 15.57 1.37
N ASP A 48 -8.03 15.78 0.89
CA ASP A 48 -9.39 15.43 1.39
C ASP A 48 -9.57 14.93 2.85
N SER A 49 -8.76 13.99 3.34
CA SER A 49 -8.80 13.45 4.71
C SER A 49 -7.46 13.43 5.48
N LEU A 50 -6.34 13.76 4.86
CA LEU A 50 -5.01 13.78 5.49
C LEU A 50 -4.58 15.20 5.90
N GLN A 51 -4.33 15.39 7.19
CA GLN A 51 -3.74 16.64 7.71
C GLN A 51 -2.22 16.63 7.52
N LEU A 52 -1.72 17.55 6.68
CA LEU A 52 -0.29 17.73 6.42
C LEU A 52 0.40 18.55 7.52
N GLN A 53 1.58 18.12 7.91
CA GLN A 53 2.47 18.83 8.82
C GLN A 53 3.21 19.96 8.09
N LYS A 54 3.81 20.89 8.84
CA LYS A 54 4.63 21.97 8.26
C LYS A 54 5.74 21.43 7.35
N GLY A 55 5.72 21.83 6.07
CA GLY A 55 6.69 21.37 5.06
C GLY A 55 6.50 19.92 4.61
N GLU A 56 5.36 19.30 4.95
CA GLU A 56 4.93 18.02 4.39
C GLU A 56 4.18 18.26 3.08
N VAL A 57 4.45 17.42 2.09
CA VAL A 57 3.89 17.50 0.73
C VAL A 57 3.34 16.13 0.35
N LEU A 58 2.12 16.10 -0.20
CA LEU A 58 1.47 14.89 -0.68
C LEU A 58 1.91 14.57 -2.10
N HIS A 59 2.33 13.32 -2.34
CA HIS A 59 2.76 12.84 -3.66
C HIS A 59 1.72 11.93 -4.31
N PHE A 60 1.19 10.95 -3.57
CA PHE A 60 0.17 10.03 -4.06
C PHE A 60 -0.92 9.80 -3.02
N SER A 61 -2.13 9.57 -3.51
CA SER A 61 -3.26 9.10 -2.72
C SER A 61 -4.14 8.19 -3.55
N GLU A 62 -4.58 7.06 -3.00
CA GLU A 62 -5.64 6.24 -3.61
C GLU A 62 -6.38 5.38 -2.57
N PRO A 63 -7.63 4.98 -2.86
CA PRO A 63 -8.36 4.02 -2.04
C PRO A 63 -7.77 2.61 -2.17
N VAL A 64 -7.60 1.93 -1.03
CA VAL A 64 -7.01 0.59 -0.93
C VAL A 64 -7.76 -0.30 0.08
N ALA A 65 -7.64 -1.61 -0.09
CA ALA A 65 -7.88 -2.58 0.97
C ALA A 65 -6.57 -2.88 1.71
N PHE A 66 -6.63 -2.90 3.04
CA PHE A 66 -5.49 -3.17 3.91
C PHE A 66 -5.55 -4.61 4.44
N PHE A 67 -4.42 -5.32 4.35
CA PHE A 67 -4.28 -6.71 4.77
C PHE A 67 -3.11 -6.91 5.73
N GLU A 68 -3.25 -7.87 6.64
CA GLU A 68 -2.16 -8.35 7.50
C GLU A 68 -2.16 -9.88 7.60
N PRO A 69 -0.99 -10.51 7.80
CA PRO A 69 -0.91 -11.94 8.08
C PRO A 69 -1.56 -12.28 9.42
N ARG A 70 -2.54 -13.19 9.40
CA ARG A 70 -3.12 -13.79 10.61
C ARG A 70 -2.88 -15.29 10.65
N SER A 71 -2.52 -15.78 11.84
CA SER A 71 -2.42 -17.22 12.11
C SER A 71 -3.83 -17.79 12.17
N ILE A 72 -4.09 -18.79 11.35
CA ILE A 72 -5.28 -19.61 11.44
C ILE A 72 -4.91 -20.89 12.18
N ARG A 73 -5.73 -21.26 13.16
CA ARG A 73 -5.59 -22.50 13.92
C ARG A 73 -6.71 -23.43 13.53
N ASN A 74 -6.37 -24.56 12.93
CA ASN A 74 -7.31 -25.65 12.71
C ASN A 74 -7.28 -26.57 13.93
N TYR A 75 -8.44 -26.76 14.57
CA TYR A 75 -8.58 -27.69 15.69
C TYR A 75 -9.06 -29.04 15.16
N GLY A 76 -8.16 -30.01 15.08
CA GLY A 76 -8.47 -31.42 14.82
C GLY A 76 -7.93 -32.29 15.94
N GLY A 77 -8.81 -32.93 16.72
CA GLY A 77 -8.41 -33.85 17.77
C GLY A 77 -9.57 -34.30 18.65
N GLY A 78 -9.73 -35.61 18.81
CA GLY A 78 -10.62 -36.19 19.80
C GLY A 78 -9.86 -36.49 21.09
N SER A 79 -10.50 -36.27 22.25
CA SER A 79 -9.97 -36.72 23.54
C SER A 79 -10.54 -38.07 23.89
N PHE A 80 -9.70 -39.10 24.04
CA PHE A 80 -10.13 -40.41 24.54
C PHE A 80 -9.63 -40.64 25.96
N ARG A 81 -10.52 -41.13 26.83
CA ARG A 81 -10.21 -41.43 28.23
C ARG A 81 -9.67 -42.85 28.29
N VAL A 82 -8.39 -42.98 28.66
CA VAL A 82 -7.72 -44.28 28.76
C VAL A 82 -7.80 -44.89 30.16
N ALA A 83 -8.00 -44.05 31.19
CA ALA A 83 -8.28 -44.48 32.56
C ALA A 83 -9.02 -43.39 33.34
N LYS A 84 -9.58 -43.73 34.52
CA LYS A 84 -10.24 -42.75 35.41
C LYS A 84 -9.19 -41.73 35.89
N GLY A 85 -9.23 -40.53 35.31
CA GLY A 85 -8.27 -39.45 35.61
C GLY A 85 -7.18 -39.25 34.55
N VAL A 86 -7.10 -40.08 33.50
CA VAL A 86 -6.10 -39.96 32.43
C VAL A 86 -6.76 -39.78 31.07
N ARG A 87 -6.45 -38.66 30.41
CA ARG A 87 -6.85 -38.34 29.03
C ARG A 87 -5.60 -38.21 28.16
N ILE A 88 -5.59 -38.88 27.02
CA ILE A 88 -4.57 -38.67 25.99
C ILE A 88 -5.13 -37.70 24.96
N HIS A 89 -4.37 -36.64 24.69
CA HIS A 89 -4.70 -35.64 23.67
C HIS A 89 -3.90 -35.98 22.42
N MET A 90 -4.60 -36.35 21.34
CA MET A 90 -3.99 -36.62 20.05
C MET A 90 -4.57 -35.60 19.07
N GLY A 91 -3.87 -34.48 18.93
CA GLY A 91 -4.24 -33.40 18.01
C GLY A 91 -2.99 -32.88 17.33
N GLN A 92 -3.04 -32.73 16.02
CA GLN A 92 -2.03 -31.97 15.28
C GLN A 92 -2.54 -30.54 15.13
N SER A 93 -1.77 -29.59 15.67
CA SER A 93 -2.03 -28.16 15.51
C SER A 93 -1.07 -27.64 14.44
N GLU A 94 -1.56 -27.50 13.22
CA GLU A 94 -0.85 -26.72 12.19
C GLU A 94 -1.35 -25.28 12.18
N SER A 95 -0.42 -24.33 12.28
CA SER A 95 -0.70 -22.90 12.16
C SER A 95 -0.13 -22.41 10.84
N HIS A 96 -1.01 -22.05 9.91
CA HIS A 96 -0.63 -21.41 8.64
C HIS A 96 -0.92 -19.90 8.72
N LEU A 97 -0.07 -19.09 8.08
CA LEU A 97 -0.28 -17.64 7.95
C LEU A 97 -1.05 -17.36 6.66
N GLU A 98 -2.18 -16.67 6.79
CA GLU A 98 -2.96 -16.20 5.64
C GLU A 98 -3.13 -14.69 5.69
N TRP A 99 -3.09 -14.05 4.51
CA TRP A 99 -3.44 -12.65 4.35
C TRP A 99 -4.94 -12.47 4.60
N ARG A 100 -5.29 -11.65 5.60
CA ARG A 100 -6.69 -11.29 5.84
C ARG A 100 -6.89 -9.80 5.65
N LYS A 101 -7.95 -9.45 4.91
CA LYS A 101 -8.42 -8.07 4.83
C LYS A 101 -8.80 -7.61 6.23
N ILE A 102 -8.18 -6.52 6.66
CA ILE A 102 -8.40 -5.89 7.95
C ILE A 102 -9.40 -4.76 7.81
N ASP A 103 -9.27 -3.93 6.77
CA ASP A 103 -10.02 -2.69 6.62
C ASP A 103 -10.01 -2.20 5.15
N GLY A 104 -10.83 -1.19 4.85
CA GLY A 104 -10.81 -0.42 3.61
C GLY A 104 -10.64 1.06 3.93
N GLY A 105 -9.87 1.78 3.11
CA GLY A 105 -9.56 3.19 3.36
C GLY A 105 -8.65 3.76 2.30
N ASP A 106 -7.99 4.88 2.61
CA ASP A 106 -7.08 5.56 1.68
C ASP A 106 -5.63 5.40 2.13
N LEU A 107 -4.74 5.21 1.15
CA LEU A 107 -3.29 5.21 1.34
C LEU A 107 -2.73 6.50 0.77
N TYR A 108 -1.85 7.15 1.53
CA TYR A 108 -1.21 8.42 1.20
C TYR A 108 0.31 8.29 1.30
N LEU A 109 1.02 8.75 0.28
CA LEU A 109 2.48 8.91 0.29
C LEU A 109 2.84 10.39 0.32
N THR A 110 3.60 10.79 1.33
CA THR A 110 4.16 12.14 1.45
C THR A 110 5.68 12.10 1.43
N ASN A 111 6.32 13.26 1.41
CA ASN A 111 7.77 13.39 1.61
C ASN A 111 8.25 13.05 3.03
N LYS A 112 7.37 12.75 3.99
CA LYS A 112 7.73 12.45 5.38
C LYS A 112 7.29 11.07 5.87
N ARG A 113 6.12 10.61 5.41
CA ARG A 113 5.46 9.39 5.91
C ARG A 113 4.56 8.74 4.86
N LEU A 114 4.41 7.44 5.00
CA LEU A 114 3.34 6.64 4.41
C LEU A 114 2.20 6.53 5.41
N VAL A 115 0.99 6.92 5.01
CA VAL A 115 -0.18 6.96 5.90
C VAL A 115 -1.34 6.20 5.31
N TYR A 116 -1.84 5.21 6.02
CA TYR A 116 -3.12 4.56 5.76
C TYR A 116 -4.18 5.11 6.71
N VAL A 117 -5.34 5.50 6.18
CA VAL A 117 -6.50 5.95 6.95
C VAL A 117 -7.71 5.12 6.53
N GLY A 118 -8.13 4.18 7.38
CA GLY A 118 -9.35 3.41 7.23
C GLY A 118 -10.31 3.60 8.38
N SER A 119 -11.49 2.99 8.25
CA SER A 119 -12.58 3.05 9.23
C SER A 119 -12.26 2.38 10.58
N LEU A 120 -11.43 1.34 10.57
CA LEU A 120 -11.05 0.53 11.73
C LEU A 120 -9.61 0.81 12.17
N ARG A 121 -8.75 1.27 11.27
CA ARG A 121 -7.32 1.47 11.56
C ARG A 121 -6.75 2.67 10.85
N THR A 122 -5.85 3.35 11.56
CA THR A 122 -4.93 4.32 10.98
C THR A 122 -3.51 3.83 11.20
N VAL A 123 -2.68 3.86 10.15
CA VAL A 123 -1.27 3.48 10.20
C VAL A 123 -0.46 4.63 9.64
N SER A 124 0.28 5.33 10.50
CA SER A 124 1.24 6.36 10.08
C SER A 124 2.65 5.82 10.28
N THR A 125 3.43 5.74 9.20
CA THR A 125 4.81 5.25 9.21
C THR A 125 5.73 6.32 8.63
N ASP A 126 6.59 6.90 9.46
CA ASP A 126 7.64 7.81 9.00
C ASP A 126 8.51 7.08 7.96
N LEU A 127 8.88 7.75 6.87
CA LEU A 127 9.65 7.14 5.79
C LEU A 127 10.94 6.48 6.29
N PRO A 128 11.74 7.07 7.20
CA PRO A 128 12.94 6.41 7.73
C PRO A 128 12.69 5.09 8.47
N LYS A 129 11.44 4.82 8.86
CA LYS A 129 11.03 3.55 9.51
C LYS A 129 10.52 2.52 8.50
N VAL A 130 10.37 2.86 7.22
CA VAL A 130 10.07 1.88 6.16
C VAL A 130 11.34 1.08 5.89
N VAL A 131 11.27 -0.22 6.13
CA VAL A 131 12.40 -1.15 5.93
C VAL A 131 12.41 -1.66 4.50
N SER A 132 11.24 -1.97 3.95
CA SER A 132 11.09 -2.34 2.55
C SER A 132 9.71 -1.96 2.01
N ALA A 133 9.67 -1.62 0.73
CA ALA A 133 8.47 -1.52 -0.08
C ALA A 133 8.67 -2.40 -1.32
N THR A 134 7.73 -3.28 -1.60
CA THR A 134 7.85 -4.26 -2.68
C THR A 134 6.54 -4.32 -3.45
N ALA A 135 6.62 -4.10 -4.76
CA ALA A 135 5.52 -4.32 -5.68
C ALA A 135 5.24 -5.80 -5.81
N GLU A 136 3.99 -6.17 -5.54
CA GLU A 136 3.45 -7.49 -5.77
C GLU A 136 2.35 -7.39 -6.82
N LYS A 137 1.95 -8.53 -7.39
CA LYS A 137 0.96 -8.60 -8.47
C LYS A 137 -0.32 -7.81 -8.17
N ASP A 138 -0.80 -7.89 -6.93
CA ASP A 138 -2.11 -7.37 -6.53
C ASP A 138 -2.01 -6.17 -5.55
N GLY A 139 -0.82 -5.62 -5.35
CA GLY A 139 -0.64 -4.52 -4.41
C GLY A 139 0.79 -4.28 -3.94
N LEU A 140 0.91 -3.53 -2.85
CA LEU A 140 2.17 -3.07 -2.28
C LEU A 140 2.37 -3.71 -0.90
N GLN A 141 3.46 -4.44 -0.74
CA GLN A 141 3.88 -4.96 0.55
C GLN A 141 4.84 -3.98 1.23
N ILE A 142 4.55 -3.61 2.48
CA ILE A 142 5.36 -2.71 3.30
C ILE A 142 5.83 -3.44 4.56
N SER A 143 7.14 -3.42 4.78
CA SER A 143 7.73 -3.79 6.06
C SER A 143 8.27 -2.55 6.76
N ARG A 144 8.05 -2.45 8.07
CA ARG A 144 8.45 -1.29 8.86
C ARG A 144 9.18 -1.69 10.14
N ALA A 145 10.06 -0.79 10.60
CA ALA A 145 10.84 -0.99 11.81
C ALA A 145 9.93 -1.26 13.01
N ASN A 146 10.39 -2.13 13.92
CA ASN A 146 9.67 -2.53 15.13
C ASN A 146 8.31 -3.21 14.88
N LYS A 147 8.05 -3.71 13.66
CA LYS A 147 6.90 -4.55 13.35
C LYS A 147 7.35 -5.81 12.63
N GLN A 148 7.04 -6.97 13.20
CA GLN A 148 7.41 -8.27 12.62
C GLN A 148 6.57 -8.65 11.40
N LYS A 149 5.30 -8.23 11.37
CA LYS A 149 4.37 -8.61 10.30
C LYS A 149 4.32 -7.54 9.22
N PRO A 150 4.52 -7.89 7.94
CA PRO A 150 4.33 -6.96 6.85
C PRO A 150 2.87 -6.55 6.72
N GLU A 151 2.68 -5.41 6.08
CA GLU A 151 1.40 -4.81 5.72
C GLU A 151 1.24 -4.92 4.20
N PHE A 152 0.03 -5.15 3.72
CA PHE A 152 -0.25 -5.20 2.29
C PHE A 152 -1.41 -4.29 1.93
N TYR A 153 -1.26 -3.52 0.86
CA TYR A 153 -2.23 -2.54 0.38
C TYR A 153 -2.55 -2.80 -1.10
N SER A 154 -3.83 -2.95 -1.45
CA SER A 154 -4.26 -3.23 -2.83
C SER A 154 -4.24 -1.96 -3.71
N VAL A 155 -3.04 -1.50 -4.06
CA VAL A 155 -2.81 -0.33 -4.92
C VAL A 155 -2.99 -0.69 -6.41
N SER A 156 -3.40 0.30 -7.22
CA SER A 156 -3.63 0.09 -8.65
C SER A 156 -2.36 -0.01 -9.50
N ASP A 157 -1.28 0.65 -9.06
CA ASP A 157 0.03 0.62 -9.74
C ASP A 157 1.16 0.36 -8.72
N PRO A 158 1.39 -0.90 -8.32
CA PRO A 158 2.39 -1.27 -7.32
C PRO A 158 3.80 -0.77 -7.62
N GLU A 159 4.22 -0.82 -8.88
CA GLU A 159 5.56 -0.38 -9.32
C GLU A 159 5.74 1.13 -9.12
N LYS A 160 4.72 1.94 -9.44
CA LYS A 160 4.73 3.39 -9.20
C LYS A 160 4.92 3.71 -7.71
N TRP A 161 4.23 2.97 -6.83
CA TRP A 161 4.36 3.17 -5.38
C TRP A 161 5.72 2.73 -4.84
N GLU A 162 6.19 1.54 -5.22
CA GLU A 162 7.51 1.04 -4.82
C GLU A 162 8.60 2.02 -5.24
N LEU A 163 8.60 2.45 -6.51
CA LEU A 163 9.60 3.36 -7.06
C LEU A 163 9.62 4.69 -6.31
N ALA A 164 8.45 5.28 -6.06
CA ALA A 164 8.36 6.55 -5.35
C ALA A 164 8.82 6.45 -3.89
N ILE A 165 8.43 5.40 -3.17
CA ILE A 165 8.90 5.17 -1.80
C ILE A 165 10.42 5.01 -1.79
N ASN A 166 10.96 4.14 -2.66
CA ASN A 166 12.40 3.90 -2.75
C ASN A 166 13.17 5.17 -3.14
N LYS A 167 12.57 6.05 -3.94
CA LYS A 167 13.18 7.34 -4.28
C LYS A 167 13.22 8.26 -3.07
N LEU A 168 12.12 8.38 -2.33
CA LEU A 168 12.04 9.23 -1.13
C LEU A 168 12.92 8.73 0.03
N LEU A 169 13.20 7.44 0.12
CA LEU A 169 14.13 6.87 1.13
C LEU A 169 15.60 7.20 0.88
N ARG A 170 15.95 7.70 -0.31
CA ARG A 170 17.34 7.97 -0.73
C ARG A 170 17.68 9.46 -0.82
N ILE A 171 16.72 10.33 -0.50
CA ILE A 171 16.87 11.79 -0.48
C ILE A 171 17.10 12.24 0.96
#